data_AF-G5A5Q7-F1
#
_entry.id   AF-G5A5Q7-F1
#
_cell.length_a   1.000
_cell.length_b   1.000
_cell.length_c   1.000
_cell.angle_alpha   90.00
_cell.angle_beta   90.00
_cell.angle_gamma   90.00
#
_symmetry.space_group_name_H-M   'P 1'
#
loop_
_entity.id
_entity.type
_entity.pdbx_description
1 polymer ?
#
loop_
_entity_poly.entity_id
_entity_poly.type
_entity_poly.pdbx_seq_one_letter_code
_entity_poly.pdbx_strand_id
1 'polypeptide(L)'
;RALVILPLTPLPGLLLVALIDAMPLEDIDKGFAHSGTSWVRATVTCFIYTHCAIEQIRLYSPNLNLQPTGVLRTSVPAALLTNILALGLSWFICWPLPFTTLLMSGPWLGFTTFFLLRVCGAQMRANPEAVKDVVR
;
A
#
# COMPACT_ATOMS: atom_id res chain seq x y z
N ARG A 1 5.18 -32.93 4.55
CA ARG A 1 4.40 -31.88 3.86
C ARG A 1 4.32 -30.58 4.68
N ALA A 2 3.71 -30.57 5.87
CA ALA A 2 3.63 -29.36 6.70
C ALA A 2 5.01 -28.80 7.11
N LEU A 3 5.94 -29.66 7.54
CA LEU A 3 7.31 -29.27 7.94
C LEU A 3 8.14 -28.59 6.82
N VAL A 4 7.76 -28.78 5.55
CA VAL A 4 8.42 -28.16 4.40
C VAL A 4 7.68 -26.89 3.98
N ILE A 5 6.34 -26.89 4.01
CA ILE A 5 5.53 -25.74 3.62
C ILE A 5 5.68 -24.60 4.63
N LEU A 6 5.72 -24.90 5.94
CA LEU A 6 5.76 -23.91 7.00
C LEU A 6 6.94 -22.92 6.89
N PRO A 7 8.20 -23.36 6.65
CA PRO A 7 9.31 -22.44 6.42
C PRO A 7 9.32 -21.84 5.01
N LEU A 8 8.72 -22.49 4.00
CA LEU A 8 8.69 -21.98 2.62
C LEU A 8 7.68 -20.83 2.43
N THR A 9 6.54 -20.86 3.12
CA THR A 9 5.50 -19.81 3.02
C THR A 9 6.00 -18.39 3.27
N PRO A 10 6.86 -18.12 4.29
CA PRO A 10 7.38 -16.77 4.49
C PRO A 10 8.50 -16.37 3.51
N LEU A 11 9.19 -17.32 2.85
CA LEU A 11 10.38 -17.00 2.04
C LEU A 11 10.13 -15.97 0.92
N PRO A 12 9.04 -16.05 0.13
CA PRO A 12 8.77 -15.04 -0.89
C PRO A 12 8.59 -13.64 -0.28
N GLY A 13 7.91 -13.55 0.88
CA GLY A 13 7.74 -12.29 1.60
C GLY A 13 9.06 -11.75 2.14
N LEU A 14 9.88 -12.62 2.76
CA LEU A 14 11.20 -12.26 3.28
C LEU A 14 12.14 -11.81 2.17
N LEU A 15 12.12 -12.48 1.01
CA LEU A 15 12.92 -12.09 -0.15
C LEU A 15 12.51 -10.69 -0.65
N LEU A 16 11.21 -10.42 -0.71
CA LEU A 16 10.70 -9.12 -1.12
C LEU A 16 11.09 -8.01 -0.12
N VAL A 17 11.02 -8.26 1.18
CA VAL A 17 11.50 -7.32 2.20
C VAL A 17 13.00 -7.10 2.08
N ALA A 18 13.78 -8.17 1.91
CA ALA A 18 15.23 -8.08 1.74
C ALA A 18 15.62 -7.26 0.48
N LEU A 19 14.88 -7.39 -0.62
CA LEU A 19 15.08 -6.57 -1.82
C LEU A 19 14.80 -5.09 -1.57
N ILE A 20 13.78 -4.78 -0.77
CA ILE A 20 13.42 -3.40 -0.41
C ILE A 20 14.46 -2.80 0.54
N ASP A 21 14.95 -3.58 1.48
CA ASP A 21 15.96 -3.17 2.46
C ASP A 21 17.36 -3.09 1.88
N ALA A 22 17.63 -3.81 0.79
CA ALA A 22 18.87 -3.71 0.04
C ALA A 22 19.01 -2.41 -0.76
N MET A 23 17.93 -1.61 -0.91
CA MET A 23 18.03 -0.30 -1.57
C MET A 23 18.90 0.66 -0.72
N PRO A 24 19.99 1.20 -1.27
CA PRO A 24 20.90 2.05 -0.50
C PRO A 24 20.20 3.36 -0.14
N LEU A 25 20.27 3.71 1.15
CA LEU A 25 19.81 4.99 1.65
C LEU A 25 21.00 5.95 1.73
N GLU A 26 20.78 7.17 1.23
CA GLU A 26 21.74 8.25 1.45
C GLU A 26 21.57 8.85 2.85
N ASP A 27 22.64 9.48 3.33
CA ASP A 27 22.62 10.22 4.58
C ASP A 27 21.59 11.37 4.53
N ILE A 28 20.83 11.54 5.61
CA ILE A 28 19.79 12.56 5.74
C ILE A 28 20.41 13.96 5.68
N ASP A 29 21.66 14.09 6.13
CA ASP A 29 22.43 15.34 6.14
C ASP A 29 22.69 15.91 4.74
N LYS A 30 22.60 15.07 3.69
CA LYS A 30 22.69 15.53 2.30
C LYS A 30 21.42 16.26 1.81
N GLY A 31 20.36 16.26 2.64
CA GLY A 31 19.14 17.01 2.37
C GLY A 31 18.18 16.35 1.38
N PHE A 32 17.08 17.05 1.12
CA PHE A 32 15.97 16.55 0.31
C PHE A 32 16.38 16.15 -1.12
N ALA A 33 17.29 16.89 -1.77
CA ALA A 33 17.71 16.63 -3.15
C ALA A 33 18.37 15.25 -3.33
N HIS A 34 18.93 14.68 -2.26
CA HIS A 34 19.62 13.39 -2.27
C HIS A 34 18.76 12.24 -1.69
N SER A 35 17.45 12.47 -1.52
CA SER A 35 16.56 11.51 -0.87
C SER A 35 15.80 10.58 -1.82
N GLY A 36 16.13 10.61 -3.12
CA GLY A 36 15.37 9.90 -4.16
C GLY A 36 15.17 8.41 -3.89
N THR A 37 16.22 7.70 -3.46
CA THR A 37 16.14 6.27 -3.11
C THR A 37 15.20 6.01 -1.92
N SER A 38 15.17 6.92 -0.93
CA SER A 38 14.24 6.83 0.20
C SER A 38 12.78 6.89 -0.28
N TRP A 39 12.48 7.80 -1.21
CA TRP A 39 11.14 7.94 -1.79
C TRP A 39 10.72 6.77 -2.68
N VAL A 40 11.64 6.22 -3.47
CA VAL A 40 11.41 4.99 -4.23
C VAL A 40 11.09 3.84 -3.28
N ARG A 41 11.90 3.66 -2.23
CA ARG A 41 11.69 2.63 -1.21
C ARG A 41 10.34 2.79 -0.51
N ALA A 42 10.00 4.01 -0.09
CA ALA A 42 8.72 4.31 0.54
C ALA A 42 7.53 4.03 -0.38
N THR A 43 7.64 4.38 -1.67
CA THR A 43 6.58 4.15 -2.67
C THR A 43 6.38 2.67 -2.95
N VAL A 44 7.46 1.91 -3.15
CA VAL A 44 7.39 0.46 -3.37
C VAL A 44 6.81 -0.26 -2.16
N THR A 45 7.26 0.11 -0.96
CA THR A 45 6.72 -0.44 0.30
C THR A 45 5.23 -0.14 0.43
N CYS A 46 4.84 1.10 0.14
CA CYS A 46 3.45 1.56 0.16
C CYS A 46 2.55 0.80 -0.79
N PHE A 47 3.02 0.58 -2.02
CA PHE A 47 2.34 -0.24 -2.99
C PHE A 47 2.12 -1.66 -2.48
N ILE A 48 3.15 -2.29 -1.92
CA ILE A 48 3.10 -3.70 -1.52
C ILE A 48 2.13 -3.92 -0.36
N TYR A 49 2.21 -3.15 0.72
CA TYR A 49 1.29 -3.36 1.83
C TYR A 49 -0.16 -3.01 1.45
N THR A 50 -0.35 -2.00 0.59
CA THR A 50 -1.69 -1.68 0.06
C THR A 50 -2.22 -2.80 -0.82
N HIS A 51 -1.38 -3.34 -1.72
CA HIS A 51 -1.74 -4.45 -2.59
C HIS A 51 -2.12 -5.69 -1.77
N CYS A 52 -1.33 -6.05 -0.77
CA CYS A 52 -1.64 -7.15 0.15
C CYS A 52 -2.97 -6.93 0.89
N ALA A 53 -3.24 -5.72 1.39
CA ALA A 53 -4.50 -5.40 2.06
C ALA A 53 -5.70 -5.58 1.12
N ILE A 54 -5.61 -5.12 -0.14
CA ILE A 54 -6.69 -5.25 -1.10
C ILE A 54 -6.84 -6.70 -1.62
N GLU A 55 -5.75 -7.45 -1.78
CA GLU A 55 -5.84 -8.90 -2.08
C GLU A 55 -6.51 -9.66 -0.94
N GLN A 56 -6.28 -9.29 0.32
CA GLN A 56 -7.01 -9.89 1.44
C GLN A 56 -8.52 -9.62 1.31
N ILE A 57 -8.93 -8.38 1.04
CA ILE A 57 -10.36 -8.06 0.79
C ILE A 57 -10.90 -8.91 -0.37
N ARG A 58 -10.14 -9.03 -1.47
CA ARG A 58 -10.54 -9.85 -2.62
C ARG A 58 -10.76 -11.33 -2.24
N LEU A 59 -9.88 -11.90 -1.42
CA LEU A 59 -9.94 -13.31 -1.02
C LEU A 59 -11.00 -13.59 0.05
N TYR A 60 -11.22 -12.65 0.98
CA TYR A 60 -12.16 -12.81 2.09
C TYR A 60 -13.59 -12.33 1.79
N SER A 61 -13.78 -11.50 0.75
CA SER A 61 -15.09 -10.99 0.34
C SER A 61 -15.49 -11.52 -1.05
N PRO A 62 -15.84 -12.81 -1.18
CA PRO A 62 -16.15 -13.41 -2.48
C PRO A 62 -17.35 -12.77 -3.18
N ASN A 63 -18.34 -12.25 -2.42
CA ASN A 63 -19.50 -11.58 -3.01
C ASN A 63 -19.17 -10.21 -3.61
N LEU A 64 -18.02 -9.62 -3.25
CA LEU A 64 -17.52 -8.38 -3.86
C LEU A 64 -17.07 -8.61 -5.31
N ASN A 65 -16.72 -9.84 -5.68
CA ASN A 65 -16.24 -10.23 -7.01
C ASN A 65 -15.18 -9.26 -7.57
N LEU A 66 -14.21 -8.91 -6.70
CA LEU A 66 -13.14 -7.97 -7.04
C LEU A 66 -12.16 -8.62 -8.01
N GLN A 67 -12.03 -8.05 -9.22
CA GLN A 67 -11.08 -8.53 -10.21
C GLN A 67 -9.63 -8.25 -9.78
N PRO A 68 -8.63 -9.09 -10.15
CA PRO A 68 -7.22 -8.83 -9.89
C PRO A 68 -6.76 -7.45 -10.42
N THR A 69 -7.29 -7.02 -11.56
CA THR A 69 -7.02 -5.69 -12.14
C THR A 69 -7.54 -4.57 -11.24
N GLY A 70 -8.62 -4.79 -10.50
CA GLY A 70 -9.17 -3.87 -9.50
C GLY A 70 -8.24 -3.65 -8.31
N VAL A 71 -7.50 -4.70 -7.91
CA VAL A 71 -6.49 -4.62 -6.85
C VAL A 71 -5.36 -3.68 -7.28
N LEU A 72 -4.85 -3.81 -8.51
CA LEU A 72 -3.83 -2.91 -9.06
C LEU A 72 -4.34 -1.48 -9.24
N ARG A 73 -5.57 -1.32 -9.76
CA ARG A 73 -6.22 -0.01 -9.93
C ARG A 73 -6.51 0.71 -8.61
N THR A 74 -6.43 0.01 -7.48
CA THR A 74 -6.55 0.59 -6.14
C THR A 74 -5.18 0.88 -5.53
N SER A 75 -4.31 -0.13 -5.50
CA SER A 75 -3.02 -0.08 -4.81
C SER A 75 -2.01 0.87 -5.43
N VAL A 76 -1.90 0.92 -6.77
CA VAL A 76 -0.94 1.80 -7.47
C VAL A 76 -1.23 3.28 -7.21
N PRO A 77 -2.44 3.82 -7.50
CA PRO A 77 -2.66 5.25 -7.32
C PRO A 77 -2.73 5.65 -5.84
N ALA A 78 -3.19 4.78 -4.94
CA ALA A 78 -3.14 5.04 -3.51
C ALA A 78 -1.69 5.23 -3.03
N ALA A 79 -0.79 4.31 -3.41
CA ALA A 79 0.61 4.40 -3.03
C ALA A 79 1.32 5.63 -3.60
N LEU A 80 1.07 5.95 -4.87
CA LEU A 80 1.64 7.14 -5.51
C LEU A 80 1.15 8.42 -4.86
N LEU A 81 -0.16 8.61 -4.69
CA LEU A 81 -0.71 9.84 -4.13
C LEU A 81 -0.31 10.05 -2.67
N THR A 82 -0.26 8.98 -1.87
CA THR A 82 0.26 9.06 -0.49
C THR A 82 1.70 9.54 -0.45
N ASN A 83 2.58 8.98 -1.29
CA ASN A 83 4.00 9.35 -1.28
C ASN A 83 4.28 10.70 -1.94
N ILE A 84 3.52 11.08 -2.98
CA ILE A 84 3.59 12.42 -3.57
C ILE A 84 3.18 13.48 -2.54
N LEU A 85 2.13 13.21 -1.76
CA LEU A 85 1.72 14.09 -0.67
C LEU A 85 2.79 14.17 0.42
N ALA A 86 3.35 13.04 0.83
CA ALA A 86 4.43 12.99 1.82
C ALA A 86 5.67 13.77 1.37
N LEU A 87 6.05 13.62 0.10
CA LEU A 87 7.16 14.33 -0.53
C LEU A 87 6.89 15.83 -0.58
N GLY A 88 5.68 16.23 -0.98
CA GLY A 88 5.26 17.63 -0.95
C GLY A 88 5.33 18.23 0.45
N LEU A 89 4.76 17.56 1.46
CA LEU A 89 4.80 18.02 2.85
C LEU A 89 6.24 18.12 3.38
N SER A 90 7.10 17.17 3.03
CA SER A 90 8.52 17.20 3.40
C SER A 90 9.27 18.35 2.75
N TRP A 91 8.90 18.70 1.51
CA TRP A 91 9.45 19.86 0.80
C TRP A 91 8.97 21.20 1.38
N PHE A 92 7.67 21.30 1.68
CA PHE A 92 7.04 22.56 2.09
C PHE A 92 7.17 22.87 3.59
N ILE A 93 7.20 21.87 4.46
CA ILE A 93 7.18 22.06 5.92
C ILE A 93 8.59 21.91 6.50
N CYS A 94 9.14 20.70 6.45
CA CYS A 94 10.48 20.42 6.93
C CYS A 94 11.02 19.10 6.38
N TRP A 95 12.34 19.08 6.17
CA TRP A 95 13.10 17.89 5.83
C TRP A 95 14.00 17.47 7.00
N PRO A 96 14.01 16.20 7.42
CA PRO A 96 13.00 15.16 7.13
C PRO A 96 11.68 15.43 7.88
N LEU A 97 10.56 14.99 7.30
CA LEU A 97 9.26 15.15 7.93
C LEU A 97 9.10 14.16 9.11
N PRO A 98 8.91 14.65 10.36
CA PRO A 98 8.78 13.77 11.51
C PRO A 98 7.46 12.99 11.46
N PHE A 99 7.49 11.74 11.94
CA PHE A 99 6.31 10.88 12.02
C PHE A 99 5.56 10.68 10.68
N THR A 100 6.27 10.71 9.54
CA THR A 100 5.68 10.60 8.20
C THR A 100 4.67 9.45 8.07
N THR A 101 5.00 8.25 8.59
CA THR A 101 4.09 7.09 8.54
C THR A 101 2.77 7.34 9.28
N LEU A 102 2.83 7.96 10.47
CA LEU A 102 1.64 8.27 11.26
C LEU A 102 0.82 9.36 10.58
N LEU A 103 1.48 10.43 10.13
CA LEU A 103 0.82 11.55 9.45
C LEU A 103 0.13 11.10 8.14
N MET A 104 0.77 10.20 7.39
CA MET A 104 0.28 9.70 6.11
C MET A 104 -0.71 8.54 6.24
N SER A 105 -0.94 8.00 7.43
CA SER A 105 -1.90 6.91 7.65
C SER A 105 -3.34 7.31 7.25
N GLY A 106 -3.77 8.52 7.64
CA GLY A 106 -5.07 9.07 7.26
C GLY A 106 -5.21 9.27 5.74
N PRO A 107 -4.31 10.01 5.08
CA PRO A 107 -4.30 10.14 3.63
C PRO A 107 -4.25 8.80 2.89
N TRP A 108 -3.42 7.86 3.36
CA TRP A 108 -3.35 6.52 2.79
C TRP A 108 -4.68 5.77 2.87
N LEU A 109 -5.32 5.75 4.05
CA LEU A 109 -6.65 5.15 4.21
C LEU A 109 -7.69 5.84 3.31
N GLY A 110 -7.65 7.16 3.22
CA GLY A 110 -8.53 7.95 2.38
C GLY A 110 -8.39 7.62 0.90
N PHE A 111 -7.17 7.64 0.36
CA PHE A 111 -6.90 7.30 -1.05
C PHE A 111 -7.24 5.85 -1.35
N THR A 112 -6.83 4.91 -0.49
CA THR A 112 -7.11 3.48 -0.66
C THR A 112 -8.63 3.23 -0.71
N THR A 113 -9.38 3.80 0.23
CA THR A 113 -10.85 3.68 0.28
C THR A 113 -11.49 4.32 -0.96
N PHE A 114 -11.03 5.52 -1.34
CA PHE A 114 -11.55 6.21 -2.52
C PHE A 114 -11.39 5.38 -3.80
N PHE A 115 -10.19 4.85 -4.06
CA PHE A 115 -9.95 4.04 -5.26
C PHE A 115 -10.66 2.69 -5.19
N LEU A 116 -10.73 2.06 -4.01
CA LEU A 116 -11.47 0.81 -3.84
C LEU A 116 -12.96 1.02 -4.18
N LEU A 117 -13.59 2.04 -3.60
CA LEU A 117 -14.98 2.39 -3.89
C LEU A 117 -15.21 2.78 -5.35
N ARG A 118 -14.22 3.39 -6.02
CA ARG A 118 -14.29 3.64 -7.46
C ARG A 118 -14.28 2.35 -8.28
N VAL A 119 -13.57 1.32 -7.81
CA VAL A 119 -13.48 0.02 -8.49
C VAL A 119 -14.71 -0.84 -8.22
N CYS A 120 -15.12 -1.03 -6.96
CA CYS A 120 -16.18 -1.98 -6.58
C CYS A 120 -17.47 -1.33 -6.06
N GLY A 121 -17.55 -0.01 -5.92
CA GLY A 121 -18.71 0.67 -5.32
C GLY A 121 -20.01 0.55 -6.13
N ALA A 122 -19.92 0.32 -7.45
CA ALA A 122 -21.11 -0.04 -8.23
C ALA A 122 -21.65 -1.43 -7.87
N GLN A 123 -20.74 -2.41 -7.69
CA GLN A 123 -21.11 -3.78 -7.30
C GLN A 123 -21.65 -3.82 -5.87
N MET A 124 -21.05 -3.07 -4.93
CA MET A 124 -21.55 -2.96 -3.56
C MET A 124 -22.96 -2.37 -3.49
N ARG A 125 -23.28 -1.39 -4.36
CA ARG A 125 -24.62 -0.80 -4.44
C ARG A 125 -25.65 -1.72 -5.09
N ALA A 126 -25.22 -2.56 -6.02
CA ALA A 126 -26.10 -3.52 -6.70
C ALA A 126 -26.37 -4.78 -5.86
N ASN A 127 -25.43 -5.18 -4.99
CA ASN A 127 -25.47 -6.46 -4.27
C ASN A 127 -25.39 -6.25 -2.75
N PRO A 128 -26.52 -6.33 -2.01
CA PRO A 128 -26.54 -6.18 -0.55
C PRO A 128 -25.67 -7.20 0.19
N GLU A 129 -25.51 -8.41 -0.35
CA GLU A 129 -24.65 -9.45 0.22
C GLU A 129 -23.16 -9.07 0.15
N ALA A 130 -22.73 -8.34 -0.89
CA ALA A 130 -21.36 -7.85 -0.99
C ALA A 130 -21.01 -6.83 0.11
N VAL A 131 -22.01 -6.11 0.63
CA VAL A 131 -21.82 -5.18 1.75
C VAL A 131 -21.64 -5.93 3.07
N LYS A 132 -22.35 -7.05 3.27
CA LYS A 132 -22.22 -7.87 4.48
C LYS A 132 -20.83 -8.49 4.62
N ASP A 133 -20.18 -8.83 3.52
CA ASP A 133 -18.80 -9.36 3.49
C ASP A 133 -17.74 -8.33 3.91
N VAL A 134 -18.07 -7.03 3.88
CA VAL A 134 -17.13 -5.93 4.16
C VAL A 134 -17.39 -5.28 5.52
N VAL A 135 -18.63 -5.33 6.03
CA VAL A 135 -19.05 -4.67 7.27
C VAL A 135 -18.99 -5.60 8.50
N ARG A 136 -18.90 -6.92 8.30
CA ARG A 136 -18.73 -7.89 9.40
C ARG A 136 -17.30 -7.97 9.88
#